data_AF-A0A4Q3A0V0-F1
#
_entry.id   AF-A0A4Q3A0V0-F1
#
_cell.length_a   1.000
_cell.length_b   1.000
_cell.length_c   1.000
_cell.angle_alpha   90.00
_cell.angle_beta   90.00
_cell.angle_gamma   90.00
#
_symmetry.space_group_name_H-M   'P 1'
#
loop_
_entity.id
_entity.type
_entity.pdbx_description
1 polymer ?
#
loop_
_entity_poly.entity_id
_entity_poly.type
_entity_poly.pdbx_seq_one_letter_code
_entity_poly.pdbx_strand_id
1 'polypeptide(L)'
;MYSVEFKGINSFLVGASKLLLQEGVKRNTRGEVCYELPAPIIIKISNPCARIVTIPERKWNLTLPYAESLWIASGRNDIALIKHYLKKMLNYSDDHLFMRAGYGPRLRFHNGIKNDYEIGFTSHEIRQEGVEVVEVDQFKFIEKIFERDPNTRQAIISINDPAKDFFSSSENLKVTKDFPCTCTIQFLKVNGKLDLIVHMRSNDFVWGASAVNIFNYTFMQEYFSRILNLEIGNYYHVVNNFHYYENFKGLLQTLADINHPLDDSYEYGKAFRNLEEFDQMIRLLESYENDIRNRRVSSIIDFGDDFFNDWAKMLYRFNIDKNFNKFTNPILVNLLSHNTDGYTTEQRPTHTAK
;
A
#
# COMPACT_ATOMS: atom_id res chain seq x y z
N MET A 1 -3.86 17.43 -19.03
CA MET A 1 -3.28 16.75 -17.85
C MET A 1 -3.87 17.41 -16.63
N TYR A 2 -4.33 16.63 -15.66
CA TYR A 2 -4.90 17.17 -14.42
C TYR A 2 -3.79 17.33 -13.38
N SER A 3 -3.82 18.42 -12.61
CA SER A 3 -2.94 18.65 -11.46
C SER A 3 -3.79 19.17 -10.32
N VAL A 4 -3.76 18.45 -9.20
CA VAL A 4 -4.59 18.76 -8.02
C VAL A 4 -3.77 18.62 -6.75
N GLU A 5 -4.10 19.41 -5.74
CA GLU A 5 -3.46 19.38 -4.44
C GLU A 5 -4.51 19.18 -3.34
N PHE A 6 -4.18 18.30 -2.40
CA PHE A 6 -4.98 17.97 -1.23
C PHE A 6 -4.11 18.04 0.03
N LYS A 7 -4.76 18.25 1.18
CA LYS A 7 -4.07 18.25 2.46
C LYS A 7 -3.74 16.82 2.89
N GLY A 8 -4.69 15.90 2.78
CA GLY A 8 -4.59 14.51 3.21
C GLY A 8 -5.53 13.58 2.43
N ILE A 9 -5.74 12.38 2.94
CA ILE A 9 -6.53 11.34 2.27
C ILE A 9 -8.02 11.69 2.18
N ASN A 10 -8.58 12.43 3.14
CA ASN A 10 -10.01 12.74 3.18
C ASN A 10 -10.33 13.88 2.20
N SER A 11 -9.51 14.94 2.15
CA SER A 11 -9.65 15.95 1.08
C SER A 11 -9.39 15.36 -0.30
N PHE A 12 -8.45 14.43 -0.43
CA PHE A 12 -8.27 13.65 -1.67
C PHE A 12 -9.54 12.88 -2.04
N LEU A 13 -10.13 12.12 -1.12
CA LEU A 13 -11.35 11.36 -1.37
C LEU A 13 -12.49 12.25 -1.89
N VAL A 14 -12.73 13.39 -1.23
CA VAL A 14 -13.79 14.33 -1.64
C VAL A 14 -13.46 14.97 -2.98
N GLY A 15 -12.26 15.53 -3.14
CA GLY A 15 -11.88 16.27 -4.33
C GLY A 15 -11.73 15.41 -5.58
N ALA A 16 -11.14 14.22 -5.45
CA ALA A 16 -11.02 13.27 -6.55
C ALA A 16 -12.39 12.70 -6.97
N SER A 17 -13.32 12.50 -6.02
CA SER A 17 -14.70 12.10 -6.35
C SER A 17 -15.39 13.16 -7.20
N LYS A 18 -15.29 14.45 -6.82
CA LYS A 18 -15.84 15.57 -7.61
C LYS A 18 -15.26 15.58 -9.03
N LEU A 19 -13.94 15.50 -9.13
CA LEU A 19 -13.24 15.52 -10.41
C LEU A 19 -13.66 14.33 -11.31
N LEU A 20 -13.67 13.10 -10.78
CA LEU A 20 -14.03 11.91 -11.54
C LEU A 20 -15.50 11.92 -11.98
N LEU A 21 -16.43 12.42 -11.16
CA LEU A 21 -17.84 12.52 -11.53
C LEU A 21 -18.07 13.57 -12.62
N GLN A 22 -17.32 14.67 -12.59
CA GLN A 22 -17.45 15.77 -13.54
C GLN A 22 -16.78 15.44 -14.89
N GLU A 23 -15.57 14.89 -14.85
CA GLU A 23 -14.69 14.78 -16.02
C GLU A 23 -14.54 13.34 -16.52
N GLY A 24 -15.00 12.35 -15.75
CA GLY A 24 -14.84 10.93 -16.07
C GLY A 24 -15.61 10.51 -17.31
N VAL A 25 -14.92 9.88 -18.25
CA VAL A 25 -15.49 9.37 -19.49
C VAL A 25 -15.73 7.87 -19.36
N LYS A 26 -16.94 7.42 -19.72
CA LYS A 26 -17.31 6.00 -19.71
C LYS A 26 -16.44 5.19 -20.67
N ARG A 27 -15.93 4.07 -20.20
CA ARG A 27 -15.20 3.04 -20.96
C ARG A 27 -15.67 1.64 -20.57
N ASN A 28 -15.37 0.69 -21.44
CA ASN A 28 -15.47 -0.73 -21.13
C ASN A 28 -14.06 -1.32 -21.15
N THR A 29 -13.63 -1.86 -20.01
CA THR A 29 -12.30 -2.45 -19.83
C THR A 29 -12.46 -3.82 -19.20
N ARG A 30 -11.98 -4.86 -19.90
CA ARG A 30 -12.07 -6.26 -19.43
C ARG A 30 -13.50 -6.70 -19.08
N GLY A 31 -14.50 -6.20 -19.80
CA GLY A 31 -15.91 -6.53 -19.59
C GLY A 31 -16.62 -5.70 -18.51
N GLU A 32 -15.90 -4.84 -17.79
CA GLU A 32 -16.44 -3.98 -16.76
C GLU A 32 -16.60 -2.55 -17.25
N VAL A 33 -17.67 -1.88 -16.83
CA VAL A 33 -17.87 -0.45 -17.10
C VAL A 33 -17.14 0.36 -16.05
N CYS A 34 -16.22 1.21 -16.51
CA CYS A 34 -15.54 2.20 -15.67
C CYS A 34 -15.68 3.61 -16.25
N TYR A 35 -15.41 4.60 -15.42
CA TYR A 35 -15.33 6.00 -15.80
C TYR A 35 -13.91 6.45 -15.47
N GLU A 36 -13.16 6.87 -16.49
CA GLU A 36 -11.75 7.24 -16.38
C GLU A 36 -11.54 8.70 -16.78
N LEU A 37 -10.58 9.37 -16.16
CA LEU A 37 -10.17 10.69 -16.63
C LEU A 37 -9.59 10.58 -18.06
N PRO A 38 -9.90 11.53 -18.96
CA PRO A 38 -9.44 11.50 -20.36
C PRO A 38 -7.94 11.81 -20.51
N ALA A 39 -7.25 12.17 -19.44
CA ALA A 39 -5.82 12.47 -19.42
C ALA A 39 -5.19 12.07 -18.06
N PRO A 40 -3.86 11.88 -18.00
CA PRO A 40 -3.15 11.61 -16.75
C PRO A 40 -3.38 12.70 -15.70
N ILE A 41 -3.26 12.29 -14.43
CA ILE A 41 -3.38 13.15 -13.26
C ILE A 41 -2.13 13.08 -12.37
N ILE A 42 -1.72 14.23 -11.84
CA ILE A 42 -0.77 14.33 -10.72
C ILE A 42 -1.54 14.84 -9.51
N ILE A 43 -1.50 14.07 -8.43
CA ILE A 43 -2.10 14.42 -7.15
C ILE A 43 -0.98 14.71 -6.16
N LYS A 44 -0.96 15.91 -5.58
CA LYS A 44 -0.09 16.25 -4.45
C LYS A 44 -0.86 16.09 -3.14
N ILE A 45 -0.30 15.38 -2.17
CA ILE A 45 -0.73 15.37 -0.77
C ILE A 45 0.33 16.09 0.06
N SER A 46 -0.04 17.23 0.65
CA SER A 46 0.89 18.09 1.38
C SER A 46 1.17 17.62 2.82
N ASN A 47 0.29 16.80 3.40
CA ASN A 47 0.50 16.14 4.69
C ASN A 47 0.32 14.62 4.58
N PRO A 48 1.38 13.87 4.21
CA PRO A 48 1.32 12.41 4.07
C PRO A 48 0.94 11.66 5.36
N CYS A 49 1.07 12.28 6.54
CA CYS A 49 0.66 11.69 7.81
C CYS A 49 -0.87 11.72 8.02
N ALA A 50 -1.60 12.54 7.24
CA ALA A 50 -3.06 12.53 7.20
C ALA A 50 -3.59 11.42 6.27
N ARG A 51 -3.23 10.16 6.56
CA ARG A 51 -3.50 8.99 5.69
C ARG A 51 -4.62 8.07 6.18
N ILE A 52 -5.17 8.32 7.36
CA ILE A 52 -6.26 7.53 7.93
C ILE A 52 -7.58 8.08 7.39
N VAL A 53 -8.34 7.25 6.69
CA VAL A 53 -9.68 7.64 6.22
C VAL A 53 -10.63 7.67 7.42
N THR A 54 -11.17 8.84 7.70
CA THR A 54 -12.12 9.06 8.82
C THR A 54 -13.56 9.24 8.33
N ILE A 55 -13.78 9.34 7.01
CA ILE A 55 -15.11 9.46 6.39
C ILE A 55 -15.90 8.15 6.54
N PRO A 56 -16.99 8.11 7.33
CA PRO A 56 -17.72 6.88 7.62
C PRO A 56 -18.32 6.21 6.37
N GLU A 57 -18.79 6.99 5.40
CA GLU A 57 -19.44 6.53 4.17
C GLU A 57 -18.49 5.75 3.28
N ARG A 58 -17.19 6.03 3.35
CA ARG A 58 -16.16 5.25 2.65
C ARG A 58 -16.08 3.82 3.17
N LYS A 59 -16.53 3.60 4.41
CA LYS A 59 -16.50 2.32 5.14
C LYS A 59 -15.15 1.61 4.94
N TRP A 60 -14.08 2.35 5.22
CA TRP A 60 -12.70 1.96 4.95
C TRP A 60 -12.29 0.79 5.86
N ASN A 61 -11.51 -0.15 5.32
CA ASN A 61 -10.98 -1.25 6.12
C ASN A 61 -9.73 -0.76 6.85
N LEU A 62 -9.88 -0.44 8.13
CA LEU A 62 -8.80 0.16 8.94
C LEU A 62 -7.59 -0.77 9.11
N THR A 63 -7.77 -2.10 9.12
CA THR A 63 -6.66 -3.05 9.36
C THR A 63 -5.89 -3.40 8.09
N LEU A 64 -6.58 -3.52 6.95
CA LEU A 64 -5.98 -4.00 5.70
C LEU A 64 -4.69 -3.26 5.28
N PRO A 65 -4.61 -1.92 5.30
CA PRO A 65 -3.39 -1.20 4.92
C PRO A 65 -2.19 -1.52 5.82
N TYR A 66 -2.41 -1.78 7.12
CA TYR A 66 -1.34 -2.20 8.02
C TYR A 66 -0.85 -3.63 7.68
N ALA A 67 -1.78 -4.56 7.40
CA ALA A 67 -1.40 -5.91 6.99
C ALA A 67 -0.66 -5.92 5.65
N GLU A 68 -1.12 -5.13 4.68
CA GLU A 68 -0.48 -5.04 3.36
C GLU A 68 0.86 -4.29 3.43
N SER A 69 0.97 -3.25 4.26
CA SER A 69 2.26 -2.59 4.52
C SER A 69 3.28 -3.60 5.08
N LEU A 70 2.84 -4.57 5.89
CA LEU A 70 3.75 -5.55 6.50
C LEU A 70 4.20 -6.53 5.43
N TRP A 71 3.24 -7.01 4.63
CA TRP A 71 3.51 -7.87 3.47
C TRP A 71 4.49 -7.24 2.48
N ILE A 72 4.31 -5.95 2.16
CA ILE A 72 5.18 -5.17 1.26
C ILE A 72 6.57 -4.97 1.89
N ALA A 73 6.66 -4.45 3.12
CA ALA A 73 7.93 -4.12 3.77
C ALA A 73 8.82 -5.36 4.00
N SER A 74 8.19 -6.51 4.29
CA SER A 74 8.85 -7.80 4.47
C SER A 74 9.29 -8.45 3.16
N GLY A 75 8.95 -7.85 2.01
CA GLY A 75 9.32 -8.38 0.71
C GLY A 75 8.47 -9.58 0.26
N ARG A 76 7.33 -9.83 0.89
CA ARG A 76 6.50 -11.02 0.63
C ARG A 76 5.50 -10.81 -0.48
N ASN A 77 5.14 -11.92 -1.14
CA ASN A 77 4.00 -11.97 -2.05
C ASN A 77 3.11 -13.21 -1.85
N ASP A 78 3.25 -13.95 -0.77
CA ASP A 78 2.38 -15.09 -0.46
C ASP A 78 0.95 -14.64 -0.14
N ILE A 79 -0.01 -15.43 -0.62
CA ILE A 79 -1.42 -15.26 -0.32
C ILE A 79 -1.74 -15.54 1.15
N ALA A 80 -0.93 -16.35 1.84
CA ALA A 80 -1.24 -16.85 3.18
C ALA A 80 -1.41 -15.73 4.21
N LEU A 81 -0.60 -14.67 4.14
CA LEU A 81 -0.78 -13.47 4.96
C LEU A 81 -2.00 -12.66 4.52
N ILE A 82 -2.02 -12.17 3.28
CA ILE A 82 -2.97 -11.13 2.88
C ILE A 82 -4.41 -11.63 2.80
N LYS A 83 -4.66 -12.91 2.45
CA LYS A 83 -6.01 -13.47 2.39
C LYS A 83 -6.72 -13.48 3.74
N HIS A 84 -5.96 -13.51 4.83
CA HIS A 84 -6.51 -13.48 6.18
C HIS A 84 -7.22 -12.17 6.47
N TYR A 85 -6.67 -11.06 5.98
CA TYR A 85 -7.21 -9.71 6.15
C TYR A 85 -8.17 -9.30 5.03
N LEU A 86 -8.01 -9.90 3.83
CA LEU A 86 -8.90 -9.69 2.69
C LEU A 86 -9.05 -10.97 1.85
N LYS A 87 -10.08 -11.79 2.16
CA LYS A 87 -10.36 -13.05 1.44
C LYS A 87 -10.46 -12.89 -0.08
N LYS A 88 -10.98 -11.73 -0.54
CA LYS A 88 -11.15 -11.42 -1.97
C LYS A 88 -9.83 -11.34 -2.75
N MET A 89 -8.67 -11.23 -2.09
CA MET A 89 -7.37 -11.25 -2.78
C MET A 89 -7.16 -12.53 -3.61
N LEU A 90 -7.78 -13.65 -3.21
CA LEU A 90 -7.74 -14.90 -3.97
C LEU A 90 -8.27 -14.76 -5.41
N ASN A 91 -9.21 -13.85 -5.65
CA ASN A 91 -9.79 -13.64 -6.98
C ASN A 91 -8.77 -13.10 -7.99
N TYR A 92 -7.68 -12.50 -7.50
CA TYR A 92 -6.64 -11.90 -8.33
C TYR A 92 -5.39 -12.78 -8.43
N SER A 93 -5.30 -13.88 -7.70
CA SER A 93 -4.17 -14.82 -7.80
C SER A 93 -4.43 -15.87 -8.88
N ASP A 94 -3.39 -16.17 -9.65
CA ASP A 94 -3.45 -17.21 -10.69
C ASP A 94 -3.42 -18.62 -10.08
N ASP A 95 -2.62 -18.83 -9.02
CA ASP A 95 -2.35 -20.13 -8.39
C ASP A 95 -2.96 -20.29 -6.99
N HIS A 96 -3.54 -19.22 -6.43
CA HIS A 96 -4.07 -19.10 -5.07
C HIS A 96 -3.01 -19.28 -3.95
N LEU A 97 -1.73 -19.27 -4.29
CA LEU A 97 -0.60 -19.39 -3.37
C LEU A 97 0.21 -18.09 -3.29
N PHE A 98 0.39 -17.40 -4.41
CA PHE A 98 1.14 -16.15 -4.49
C PHE A 98 0.38 -15.09 -5.30
N MET A 99 0.63 -13.82 -4.97
CA MET A 99 0.23 -12.69 -5.79
C MET A 99 1.37 -12.37 -6.74
N ARG A 100 1.12 -12.53 -8.03
CA ARG A 100 2.15 -12.40 -9.05
C ARG A 100 2.76 -10.99 -9.11
N ALA A 101 1.91 -9.98 -9.00
CA ALA A 101 2.28 -8.57 -8.96
C ALA A 101 2.42 -8.03 -7.53
N GLY A 102 2.50 -8.90 -6.51
CA GLY A 102 2.83 -8.49 -5.16
C GLY A 102 4.12 -7.66 -5.15
N TYR A 103 4.06 -6.47 -4.54
CA TYR A 103 5.15 -5.51 -4.63
C TYR A 103 6.36 -5.88 -3.78
N GLY A 104 6.18 -6.65 -2.70
CA GLY A 104 7.26 -7.01 -1.77
C GLY A 104 8.53 -7.52 -2.47
N PRO A 105 8.48 -8.60 -3.26
CA PRO A 105 9.67 -9.13 -3.92
C PRO A 105 10.26 -8.18 -4.94
N ARG A 106 9.43 -7.37 -5.60
CA ARG A 106 9.91 -6.34 -6.52
C ARG A 106 10.69 -5.26 -5.78
N LEU A 107 10.41 -5.01 -4.51
CA LEU A 107 11.15 -4.04 -3.69
C LEU A 107 12.42 -4.65 -3.07
N ARG A 108 12.34 -5.88 -2.55
CA ARG A 108 13.38 -6.46 -1.67
C ARG A 108 14.24 -7.55 -2.34
N PHE A 109 13.72 -8.21 -3.36
CA PHE A 109 14.30 -9.41 -3.99
C PHE A 109 14.34 -9.29 -5.52
N HIS A 110 14.44 -8.08 -6.06
CA HIS A 110 14.33 -7.85 -7.51
C HIS A 110 15.44 -8.58 -8.26
N ASN A 111 15.12 -9.33 -9.31
CA ASN A 111 16.11 -10.12 -10.03
C ASN A 111 15.77 -10.29 -11.52
N GLY A 112 16.75 -10.78 -12.29
CA GLY A 112 16.64 -11.01 -13.73
C GLY A 112 16.00 -12.36 -14.12
N ILE A 113 15.45 -13.13 -13.18
CA ILE A 113 14.84 -14.44 -13.47
C ILE A 113 13.47 -14.23 -14.14
N LYS A 114 13.12 -15.07 -15.13
CA LYS A 114 11.81 -15.02 -15.81
C LYS A 114 10.65 -15.57 -14.98
N ASN A 115 10.92 -16.46 -14.03
CA ASN A 115 9.93 -17.05 -13.15
C ASN A 115 9.31 -15.99 -12.24
N ASP A 116 8.03 -16.13 -11.94
CA ASP A 116 7.35 -15.25 -10.99
C ASP A 116 7.92 -15.44 -9.58
N TYR A 117 7.81 -14.41 -8.72
CA TYR A 117 8.35 -14.45 -7.36
C TYR A 117 7.50 -15.35 -6.45
N GLU A 118 8.13 -16.08 -5.53
CA GLU A 118 7.47 -16.97 -4.56
C GLU A 118 8.03 -16.76 -3.14
N ILE A 119 7.87 -15.55 -2.60
CA ILE A 119 8.41 -15.16 -1.29
C ILE A 119 7.31 -15.20 -0.24
N GLY A 120 7.51 -16.05 0.77
CA GLY A 120 6.59 -16.25 1.89
C GLY A 120 7.29 -16.16 3.23
N PHE A 121 6.57 -16.45 4.31
CA PHE A 121 7.11 -16.33 5.68
C PHE A 121 8.37 -17.18 5.93
N THR A 122 8.44 -18.39 5.37
CA THR A 122 9.57 -19.32 5.55
C THR A 122 10.41 -19.49 4.29
N SER A 123 9.94 -19.03 3.13
CA SER A 123 10.62 -19.19 1.84
C SER A 123 11.18 -17.85 1.36
N HIS A 124 12.51 -17.77 1.29
CA HIS A 124 13.24 -16.58 0.84
C HIS A 124 14.11 -16.85 -0.39
N GLU A 125 14.19 -18.10 -0.87
CA GLU A 125 15.17 -18.47 -1.89
C GLU A 125 14.49 -18.86 -3.19
N ILE A 126 14.79 -18.12 -4.26
CA ILE A 126 14.58 -18.59 -5.63
C ILE A 126 15.78 -19.45 -5.99
N ARG A 127 15.66 -20.77 -5.80
CA ARG A 127 16.72 -21.71 -6.19
C ARG A 127 16.58 -22.05 -7.67
N GLN A 128 17.53 -21.58 -8.49
CA GLN A 128 17.77 -22.16 -9.81
C GLN A 128 19.15 -22.81 -9.80
N GLU A 129 19.18 -24.15 -9.87
CA GLU A 129 20.44 -24.90 -9.87
C GLU A 129 21.33 -24.45 -11.04
N GLY A 130 22.60 -24.13 -10.73
CA GLY A 130 23.60 -23.79 -11.73
C GLY A 130 23.52 -22.37 -12.32
N VAL A 131 22.67 -21.48 -11.79
CA VAL A 131 22.58 -20.08 -12.22
C VAL A 131 22.93 -19.15 -11.05
N GLU A 132 23.94 -18.30 -11.22
CA GLU A 132 24.20 -17.20 -10.30
C GLU A 132 23.08 -16.15 -10.46
N VAL A 133 22.24 -16.03 -9.43
CA VAL A 133 21.15 -15.06 -9.39
C VAL A 133 21.63 -13.85 -8.61
N VAL A 134 21.69 -12.69 -9.28
CA VAL A 134 21.87 -11.41 -8.59
C VAL A 134 20.49 -10.89 -8.18
N GLU A 135 20.22 -10.92 -6.88
CA GLU A 135 19.05 -10.28 -6.29
C GLU A 135 19.41 -8.88 -5.77
N VAL A 136 18.48 -7.94 -5.96
CA VAL A 136 18.64 -6.53 -5.61
C VAL A 136 17.58 -6.14 -4.59
N ASP A 137 18.05 -5.83 -3.38
CA ASP A 137 17.25 -5.11 -2.39
C ASP A 137 17.25 -3.62 -2.72
N GLN A 138 16.16 -3.16 -3.34
CA GLN A 138 16.03 -1.76 -3.74
C GLN A 138 15.84 -0.84 -2.52
N PHE A 139 15.36 -1.32 -1.37
CA PHE A 139 15.33 -0.51 -0.14
C PHE A 139 16.74 -0.20 0.35
N LYS A 140 17.61 -1.22 0.35
CA LYS A 140 19.03 -1.05 0.68
C LYS A 140 19.71 -0.09 -0.30
N PHE A 141 19.37 -0.16 -1.59
CA PHE A 141 19.83 0.81 -2.57
C PHE A 141 19.43 2.24 -2.21
N ILE A 142 18.17 2.49 -1.78
CA ILE A 142 17.71 3.82 -1.35
C ILE A 142 18.55 4.35 -0.17
N GLU A 143 18.78 3.56 0.88
CA GLU A 143 19.64 4.02 1.99
C GLU A 143 21.06 4.36 1.50
N LYS A 144 21.69 3.45 0.75
CA LYS A 144 23.07 3.60 0.28
C LYS A 144 23.26 4.77 -0.68
N ILE A 145 22.27 5.05 -1.54
CA ILE A 145 22.37 6.15 -2.50
C ILE A 145 22.27 7.51 -1.81
N PHE A 146 21.48 7.63 -0.73
CA PHE A 146 21.38 8.84 0.09
C PHE A 146 22.61 9.03 1.00
N GLU A 147 23.19 7.95 1.53
CA GLU A 147 24.48 8.00 2.25
C GLU A 147 25.59 8.56 1.33
N ARG A 148 25.59 8.15 0.06
CA ARG A 148 26.58 8.60 -0.94
C ARG A 148 26.34 10.05 -1.36
N ASP A 149 25.09 10.42 -1.64
CA ASP A 149 24.70 11.75 -2.09
C ASP A 149 23.32 12.14 -1.52
N PRO A 150 23.27 13.00 -0.49
CA PRO A 150 22.01 13.46 0.12
C PRO A 150 21.07 14.21 -0.84
N ASN A 151 21.57 14.69 -1.99
CA ASN A 151 20.79 15.40 -3.01
C ASN A 151 20.59 14.55 -4.28
N THR A 152 20.76 13.24 -4.16
CA THR A 152 20.63 12.30 -5.27
C THR A 152 19.29 12.43 -5.98
N ARG A 153 19.32 12.33 -7.31
CA ARG A 153 18.13 12.19 -8.17
C ARG A 153 17.92 10.74 -8.63
N GLN A 154 18.74 9.82 -8.14
CA GLN A 154 18.82 8.42 -8.57
C GLN A 154 18.11 7.45 -7.61
N ALA A 155 17.55 7.93 -6.50
CA ALA A 155 16.85 7.13 -5.50
C ALA A 155 15.46 6.69 -6.00
N ILE A 156 15.46 5.73 -6.93
CA ILE A 156 14.27 5.21 -7.61
C ILE A 156 14.19 3.69 -7.40
N ILE A 157 12.99 3.20 -7.11
CA ILE A 157 12.63 1.79 -7.10
C ILE A 157 11.80 1.49 -8.35
N SER A 158 12.16 0.44 -9.07
CA SER A 158 11.39 -0.10 -10.21
C SER A 158 10.49 -1.24 -9.78
N ILE A 159 9.18 -1.14 -10.08
CA ILE A 159 8.19 -2.19 -9.82
C ILE A 159 7.89 -2.99 -11.09
N ASN A 160 7.82 -2.33 -12.25
CA ASN A 160 7.67 -3.03 -13.53
C ASN A 160 8.86 -3.95 -13.76
N ASP A 161 8.58 -5.20 -14.10
CA ASP A 161 9.59 -6.23 -14.35
C ASP A 161 9.32 -6.86 -15.73
N PRO A 162 9.86 -6.31 -16.83
CA PRO A 162 9.62 -6.82 -18.18
C PRO A 162 9.94 -8.31 -18.35
N ALA A 163 10.93 -8.84 -17.62
CA ALA A 163 11.33 -10.24 -17.71
C ALA A 163 10.23 -11.19 -17.22
N LYS A 164 9.39 -10.72 -16.28
CA LYS A 164 8.27 -11.49 -15.72
C LYS A 164 6.92 -11.06 -16.31
N ASP A 165 6.72 -9.77 -16.55
CA ASP A 165 5.42 -9.15 -16.81
C ASP A 165 4.98 -9.15 -18.27
N PHE A 166 5.89 -9.25 -19.25
CA PHE A 166 5.49 -9.02 -20.65
C PHE A 166 5.19 -10.30 -21.41
N PHE A 167 6.03 -11.33 -21.25
CA PHE A 167 5.94 -12.55 -22.04
C PHE A 167 5.88 -13.79 -21.16
N SER A 168 5.18 -14.82 -21.63
CA SER A 168 5.27 -16.17 -21.08
C SER A 168 6.62 -16.82 -21.43
N SER A 169 6.87 -18.01 -20.89
CA SER A 169 8.02 -18.85 -21.28
C SER A 169 7.99 -19.24 -22.77
N SER A 170 6.84 -19.17 -23.42
CA SER A 170 6.63 -19.44 -24.85
C SER A 170 6.62 -18.19 -25.73
N GLU A 171 7.11 -17.05 -25.23
CA GLU A 171 7.19 -15.75 -25.94
C GLU A 171 5.86 -15.16 -26.41
N ASN A 172 4.73 -15.71 -25.96
CA ASN A 172 3.41 -15.08 -26.12
C ASN A 172 3.22 -13.99 -25.07
N LEU A 173 2.30 -13.05 -25.32
CA LEU A 173 1.91 -12.08 -24.28
C LEU A 173 1.47 -12.81 -23.02
N LYS A 174 1.98 -12.38 -21.86
CA LYS A 174 1.60 -12.95 -20.57
C LYS A 174 0.08 -12.80 -20.39
N VAL A 175 -0.57 -13.86 -19.95
CA VAL A 175 -1.97 -13.85 -19.51
C VAL A 175 -1.96 -14.15 -18.02
N THR A 176 -2.48 -13.23 -17.23
CA THR A 176 -2.55 -13.32 -15.77
C THR A 176 -3.69 -12.44 -15.28
N LYS A 177 -4.25 -12.80 -14.13
CA LYS A 177 -5.20 -11.96 -13.40
C LYS A 177 -4.53 -10.72 -12.80
N ASP A 178 -3.21 -10.75 -12.62
CA ASP A 178 -2.49 -9.78 -11.77
C ASP A 178 -1.23 -9.22 -12.45
N PHE A 179 -1.33 -7.94 -12.83
CA PHE A 179 -0.23 -7.15 -13.36
C PHE A 179 0.02 -5.96 -12.45
N PRO A 180 1.29 -5.60 -12.18
CA PRO A 180 1.59 -4.47 -11.30
C PRO A 180 1.04 -3.19 -11.91
N CYS A 181 0.37 -2.39 -11.09
CA CYS A 181 -0.19 -1.11 -11.49
C CYS A 181 0.81 0.03 -11.23
N THR A 182 1.59 -0.09 -10.15
CA THR A 182 2.70 0.81 -9.85
C THR A 182 3.88 0.49 -10.76
N CYS A 183 4.51 1.54 -11.29
CA CYS A 183 5.65 1.42 -12.19
C CYS A 183 6.94 1.79 -11.49
N THR A 184 6.98 2.94 -10.81
CA THR A 184 8.16 3.43 -10.09
C THR A 184 7.78 4.15 -8.80
N ILE A 185 8.73 4.17 -7.86
CA ILE A 185 8.66 4.91 -6.60
C ILE A 185 9.99 5.68 -6.48
N GLN A 186 9.93 7.01 -6.40
CA GLN A 186 11.12 7.86 -6.33
C GLN A 186 11.12 8.69 -5.05
N PHE A 187 12.25 8.63 -4.35
CA PHE A 187 12.54 9.41 -3.16
C PHE A 187 13.38 10.62 -3.55
N LEU A 188 12.99 11.82 -3.11
CA LEU A 188 13.75 13.04 -3.38
C LEU A 188 13.87 13.88 -2.12
N LYS A 189 15.06 14.39 -1.83
CA LYS A 189 15.23 15.43 -0.82
C LYS A 189 14.92 16.80 -1.43
N VAL A 190 13.87 17.44 -0.94
CA VAL A 190 13.43 18.77 -1.38
C VAL A 190 13.28 19.66 -0.15
N ASN A 191 13.97 20.80 -0.13
CA ASN A 191 13.95 21.74 1.01
C ASN A 191 14.23 21.08 2.38
N GLY A 192 15.12 20.08 2.40
CA GLY A 192 15.47 19.35 3.62
C GLY A 192 14.49 18.24 4.02
N LYS A 193 13.38 18.05 3.28
CA LYS A 193 12.36 17.03 3.55
C LYS A 193 12.39 15.93 2.48
N LEU A 194 11.92 14.73 2.84
CA LEU A 194 11.82 13.60 1.92
C LEU A 194 10.47 13.63 1.22
N ASP A 195 10.47 14.04 -0.05
CA ASP A 195 9.32 13.88 -0.94
C ASP A 195 9.31 12.45 -1.51
N LEU A 196 8.09 11.93 -1.76
CA LEU A 196 7.90 10.63 -2.43
C LEU A 196 7.02 10.80 -3.66
N ILE A 197 7.49 10.35 -4.81
CA ILE A 197 6.75 10.36 -6.08
C ILE A 197 6.47 8.91 -6.49
N VAL A 198 5.20 8.57 -6.66
CA VAL A 198 4.77 7.24 -7.11
C VAL A 198 4.09 7.37 -8.46
N HIS A 199 4.60 6.64 -9.44
CA HIS A 199 4.02 6.58 -10.78
C HIS A 199 3.28 5.26 -10.99
N MET A 200 2.04 5.34 -11.45
CA MET A 200 1.19 4.20 -11.76
C MET A 200 0.64 4.30 -13.19
N ARG A 201 0.67 3.18 -13.92
CA ARG A 201 0.03 3.11 -15.26
C ARG A 201 -1.49 3.13 -15.19
N SER A 202 -2.06 2.68 -14.07
CA SER A 202 -3.50 2.65 -13.83
C SER A 202 -3.76 2.56 -12.34
N ASN A 203 -4.79 3.24 -11.83
CA ASN A 203 -5.18 3.11 -10.43
C ASN A 203 -6.69 3.30 -10.27
N ASP A 204 -7.35 2.29 -9.71
CA ASP A 204 -8.75 2.39 -9.30
C ASP A 204 -8.85 3.29 -8.07
N PHE A 205 -9.77 4.24 -8.09
CA PHE A 205 -9.93 5.25 -7.04
C PHE A 205 -10.38 4.65 -5.70
N VAL A 206 -11.29 3.68 -5.72
CA VAL A 206 -11.90 3.15 -4.49
C VAL A 206 -11.02 2.07 -3.87
N TRP A 207 -10.82 0.95 -4.54
CA TRP A 207 -10.04 -0.20 -4.06
C TRP A 207 -8.54 -0.03 -4.15
N GLY A 208 -8.03 0.77 -5.08
CA GLY A 208 -6.60 1.02 -5.21
C GLY A 208 -6.16 2.22 -4.37
N ALA A 209 -6.35 3.41 -4.94
CA ALA A 209 -5.87 4.69 -4.43
C ALA A 209 -6.22 4.91 -2.95
N SER A 210 -7.51 4.84 -2.62
CA SER A 210 -8.01 5.20 -1.29
C SER A 210 -8.12 4.04 -0.31
N ALA A 211 -8.12 2.78 -0.77
CA ALA A 211 -8.16 1.65 0.15
C ALA A 211 -6.79 1.41 0.77
N VAL A 212 -5.73 1.41 -0.03
CA VAL A 212 -4.41 0.97 0.44
C VAL A 212 -3.23 1.71 -0.17
N ASN A 213 -3.26 2.07 -1.46
CA ASN A 213 -2.06 2.58 -2.15
C ASN A 213 -1.50 3.85 -1.51
N ILE A 214 -2.33 4.89 -1.33
CA ILE A 214 -1.86 6.14 -0.70
C ILE A 214 -1.42 5.89 0.74
N PHE A 215 -2.12 5.05 1.50
CA PHE A 215 -1.70 4.69 2.85
C PHE A 215 -0.32 4.03 2.83
N ASN A 216 -0.13 2.94 2.08
CA ASN A 216 1.10 2.16 2.07
C ASN A 216 2.30 3.00 1.61
N TYR A 217 2.13 3.84 0.59
CA TYR A 217 3.22 4.69 0.11
C TYR A 217 3.55 5.84 1.05
N THR A 218 2.56 6.50 1.65
CA THR A 218 2.83 7.56 2.64
C THR A 218 3.33 7.02 3.97
N PHE A 219 2.98 5.77 4.31
CA PHE A 219 3.54 5.02 5.43
C PHE A 219 5.00 4.62 5.14
N MET A 220 5.28 4.21 3.90
CA MET A 220 6.65 3.99 3.39
C MET A 220 7.51 5.24 3.43
N GLN A 221 6.98 6.36 2.96
CA GLN A 221 7.64 7.66 3.08
C GLN A 221 7.98 7.98 4.54
N GLU A 222 7.06 7.73 5.48
CA GLU A 222 7.27 8.01 6.90
C GLU A 222 8.41 7.18 7.51
N TYR A 223 8.48 5.87 7.27
CA TYR A 223 9.61 5.08 7.79
C TYR A 223 10.92 5.36 7.05
N PHE A 224 10.90 5.64 5.75
CA PHE A 224 12.12 6.06 5.03
C PHE A 224 12.62 7.44 5.46
N SER A 225 11.72 8.38 5.78
CA SER A 225 12.10 9.68 6.34
C SER A 225 12.91 9.48 7.62
N ARG A 226 12.50 8.54 8.47
CA ARG A 226 13.24 8.19 9.68
C ARG A 226 14.58 7.50 9.41
N ILE A 227 14.60 6.52 8.50
CA ILE A 227 15.83 5.79 8.07
C ILE A 227 16.87 6.77 7.53
N LEU A 228 16.44 7.74 6.73
CA LEU A 228 17.32 8.71 6.07
C LEU A 228 17.60 9.96 6.92
N ASN A 229 17.04 10.04 8.13
CA ASN A 229 17.11 11.20 9.01
C ASN A 229 16.67 12.51 8.32
N LEU A 230 15.51 12.48 7.67
CA LEU A 230 14.85 13.61 7.01
C LEU A 230 13.46 13.81 7.59
N GLU A 231 12.96 15.04 7.54
CA GLU A 231 11.54 15.31 7.80
C GLU A 231 10.67 14.78 6.65
N ILE A 232 9.41 14.46 6.95
CA ILE A 232 8.44 14.02 5.94
C ILE A 232 8.07 15.22 5.05
N GLY A 233 8.26 15.06 3.74
CA GLY A 233 7.92 16.04 2.71
C GLY A 233 6.52 15.85 2.13
N ASN A 234 6.34 16.23 0.87
CA ASN A 234 5.12 16.03 0.10
C ASN A 234 5.07 14.62 -0.49
N TYR A 235 3.85 14.14 -0.74
CA TYR A 235 3.63 12.93 -1.52
C TYR A 235 3.00 13.29 -2.86
N TYR A 236 3.50 12.69 -3.94
CA TYR A 236 3.00 12.87 -5.30
C TYR A 236 2.55 11.53 -5.86
N HIS A 237 1.30 11.47 -6.29
CA HIS A 237 0.68 10.30 -6.90
C HIS A 237 0.35 10.58 -8.36
N VAL A 238 1.17 10.04 -9.26
CA VAL A 238 1.07 10.23 -10.70
C VAL A 238 0.38 9.02 -11.31
N VAL A 239 -0.78 9.21 -11.93
CA VAL A 239 -1.57 8.12 -12.50
C VAL A 239 -1.90 8.41 -13.96
N ASN A 240 -1.51 7.50 -14.86
CA ASN A 240 -1.82 7.64 -16.29
C ASN A 240 -3.32 7.43 -16.56
N ASN A 241 -3.90 6.38 -15.95
CA ASN A 241 -5.30 6.02 -16.06
C ASN A 241 -5.94 5.98 -14.67
N PHE A 242 -6.67 7.05 -14.32
CA PHE A 242 -7.34 7.17 -13.03
C PHE A 242 -8.84 7.02 -13.21
N HIS A 243 -9.44 6.05 -12.52
CA HIS A 243 -10.81 5.61 -12.83
C HIS A 243 -11.59 5.14 -11.60
N TYR A 244 -12.90 5.00 -11.76
CA TYR A 244 -13.76 4.26 -10.84
C TYR A 244 -14.72 3.35 -11.62
N TYR A 245 -15.10 2.21 -11.03
CA TYR A 245 -16.09 1.30 -11.61
C TYR A 245 -17.53 1.81 -11.41
N GLU A 246 -18.43 1.55 -12.35
CA GLU A 246 -19.80 2.09 -12.39
C GLU A 246 -20.60 1.82 -11.10
N ASN A 247 -20.39 0.66 -10.48
CA ASN A 247 -21.00 0.28 -9.21
C ASN A 247 -20.64 1.18 -8.02
N PHE A 248 -19.54 1.95 -8.10
CA PHE A 248 -19.15 2.93 -7.07
C PHE A 248 -19.68 4.34 -7.32
N LYS A 249 -20.40 4.60 -8.41
CA LYS A 249 -20.90 5.95 -8.73
C LYS A 249 -21.67 6.59 -7.57
N GLY A 250 -22.54 5.81 -6.90
CA GLY A 250 -23.29 6.30 -5.73
C GLY A 250 -22.39 6.67 -4.55
N LEU A 251 -21.34 5.90 -4.28
CA LEU A 251 -20.36 6.24 -3.25
C LEU A 251 -19.64 7.54 -3.59
N LEU A 252 -19.19 7.73 -4.84
CA LEU A 252 -18.52 8.96 -5.25
C LEU A 252 -19.43 10.18 -5.10
N GLN A 253 -20.73 10.05 -5.40
CA GLN A 253 -21.70 11.13 -5.21
C GLN A 253 -21.78 11.52 -3.72
N THR A 254 -21.94 10.53 -2.84
CA THR A 254 -21.93 10.77 -1.39
C THR A 254 -20.64 11.43 -0.91
N LEU A 255 -19.47 10.97 -1.39
CA LEU A 255 -18.19 11.56 -1.03
C LEU A 255 -18.03 12.99 -1.57
N ALA A 256 -18.52 13.27 -2.78
CA ALA A 256 -18.48 14.59 -3.39
C ALA A 256 -19.35 15.61 -2.66
N ASP A 257 -20.43 15.17 -2.00
CA ASP A 257 -21.33 16.05 -1.23
C ASP A 257 -20.77 16.47 0.13
N ILE A 258 -19.68 15.85 0.59
CA ILE A 258 -19.03 16.19 1.86
C ILE A 258 -18.40 17.58 1.77
N ASN A 259 -18.79 18.45 2.70
CA ASN A 259 -18.21 19.76 2.89
C ASN A 259 -17.14 19.69 3.99
N HIS A 260 -16.01 20.38 3.78
CA HIS A 260 -14.93 20.53 4.76
C HIS A 260 -14.41 19.20 5.36
N PRO A 261 -13.88 18.27 4.53
CA PRO A 261 -13.25 17.06 5.05
C PRO A 261 -12.09 17.39 6.00
N LEU A 262 -12.01 16.66 7.11
CA LEU A 262 -10.92 16.80 8.08
C LEU A 262 -9.77 15.87 7.73
N ASP A 263 -8.59 16.43 7.51
CA ASP A 263 -7.34 15.68 7.32
C ASP A 263 -6.51 15.76 8.60
N ASP A 264 -6.97 15.04 9.62
CA ASP A 264 -6.22 14.85 10.85
C ASP A 264 -4.98 14.00 10.57
N SER A 265 -3.86 14.40 11.14
CA SER A 265 -2.58 13.69 10.99
C SER A 265 -1.99 13.39 12.35
N TYR A 266 -1.25 12.29 12.41
CA TYR A 266 -0.42 11.95 13.55
C TYR A 266 0.92 11.44 13.04
N GLU A 267 2.01 11.99 13.56
CA GLU A 267 3.37 11.55 13.26
C GLU A 267 3.92 10.81 14.47
N TYR A 268 4.30 9.54 14.26
CA TYR A 268 4.79 8.70 15.34
C TYR A 268 6.22 9.06 15.75
N GLY A 269 6.52 8.97 17.04
CA GLY A 269 7.88 8.79 17.51
C GLY A 269 8.43 7.44 17.04
N LYS A 270 9.65 7.43 16.49
CA LYS A 270 10.30 6.23 15.95
C LYS A 270 11.71 6.06 16.52
N ALA A 271 11.96 4.92 17.15
CA ALA A 271 13.22 4.56 17.77
C ALA A 271 14.29 4.16 16.75
N PHE A 272 13.92 3.43 15.69
CA PHE A 272 14.83 2.96 14.64
C PHE A 272 15.48 4.11 13.85
N ARG A 273 16.72 3.91 13.38
CA ARG A 273 17.56 4.96 12.79
C ARG A 273 18.09 4.67 11.39
N ASN A 274 18.02 3.43 10.95
CA ASN A 274 18.53 2.96 9.67
C ASN A 274 17.68 1.77 9.19
N LEU A 275 17.94 1.29 7.98
CA LEU A 275 17.20 0.20 7.37
C LEU A 275 17.40 -1.12 8.13
N GLU A 276 18.59 -1.37 8.69
CA GLU A 276 18.88 -2.59 9.43
C GLU A 276 18.01 -2.71 10.69
N GLU A 277 17.93 -1.65 11.50
CA GLU A 277 17.06 -1.59 12.68
C GLU A 277 15.58 -1.70 12.29
N PHE A 278 15.16 -1.05 11.20
CA PHE A 278 13.81 -1.18 10.67
C PHE A 278 13.49 -2.63 10.28
N ASP A 279 14.39 -3.29 9.56
CA ASP A 279 14.22 -4.69 9.13
C ASP A 279 14.21 -5.66 10.33
N GLN A 280 14.93 -5.37 11.40
CA GLN A 280 14.84 -6.13 12.65
C GLN A 280 13.43 -6.04 13.26
N MET A 281 12.85 -4.83 13.31
CA MET A 281 11.50 -4.62 13.81
C MET A 281 10.42 -5.25 12.90
N ILE A 282 10.62 -5.22 11.58
CA ILE A 282 9.74 -5.91 10.62
C ILE A 282 9.75 -7.42 10.86
N ARG A 283 10.92 -8.06 11.01
CA ARG A 283 10.99 -9.50 11.29
C ARG A 283 10.28 -9.88 12.60
N LEU A 284 10.43 -9.06 13.64
CA LEU A 284 9.71 -9.25 14.91
C LEU A 284 8.19 -9.11 14.71
N LEU A 285 7.74 -8.10 13.95
CA LEU A 285 6.33 -7.88 13.66
C LEU A 285 5.73 -9.01 12.80
N GLU A 286 6.46 -9.53 11.83
CA GLU A 286 6.04 -10.69 11.05
C GLU A 286 5.89 -11.94 11.90
N SER A 287 6.86 -12.22 12.78
CA SER A 287 6.76 -13.35 13.70
C SER A 287 5.55 -13.19 14.62
N TYR A 288 5.37 -12.00 15.18
CA TYR A 288 4.24 -11.69 16.03
C TYR A 288 2.90 -11.84 15.31
N GLU A 289 2.76 -11.28 14.10
CA GLU A 289 1.57 -11.44 13.24
C GLU A 289 1.25 -12.92 13.02
N ASN A 290 2.27 -13.70 12.67
CA ASN A 290 2.10 -15.11 12.38
C ASN A 290 1.64 -15.87 13.63
N ASP A 291 2.16 -15.52 14.81
CA ASP A 291 1.76 -16.14 16.07
C ASP A 291 0.34 -15.79 16.50
N ILE A 292 -0.06 -14.51 16.42
CA ILE A 292 -1.43 -14.11 16.76
C ILE A 292 -2.47 -14.65 15.78
N ARG A 293 -2.14 -14.70 14.48
CA ARG A 293 -3.01 -15.26 13.43
C ARG A 293 -3.24 -16.75 13.63
N ASN A 294 -2.22 -17.47 14.06
CA ASN A 294 -2.28 -18.91 14.36
C ASN A 294 -2.61 -19.22 15.84
N ARG A 295 -3.04 -18.23 16.63
CA ARG A 295 -3.44 -18.40 18.04
C ARG A 295 -2.35 -18.97 18.96
N ARG A 296 -1.07 -18.79 18.62
CA ARG A 296 0.06 -19.20 19.47
C ARG A 296 0.36 -18.18 20.58
N VAL A 297 0.04 -16.91 20.34
CA VAL A 297 0.16 -15.81 21.30
C VAL A 297 -1.15 -15.02 21.33
N SER A 298 -1.52 -14.52 22.52
CA SER A 298 -2.68 -13.65 22.74
C SER A 298 -2.35 -12.40 23.55
N SER A 299 -1.08 -12.16 23.87
CA SER A 299 -0.62 -10.93 24.51
C SER A 299 -0.24 -9.86 23.47
N ILE A 300 -0.26 -8.60 23.90
CA ILE A 300 0.32 -7.49 23.16
C ILE A 300 1.83 -7.52 23.36
N ILE A 301 2.58 -7.26 22.30
CA ILE A 301 4.03 -7.08 22.31
C ILE A 301 4.35 -5.58 22.41
N ASP A 302 5.44 -5.23 23.09
CA ASP A 302 6.00 -3.88 23.11
C ASP A 302 7.32 -3.87 22.34
N PHE A 303 7.38 -3.04 21.30
CA PHE A 303 8.54 -2.81 20.45
C PHE A 303 9.46 -1.71 21.00
N GLY A 304 9.04 -0.97 22.04
CA GLY A 304 9.73 0.25 22.47
C GLY A 304 9.68 1.38 21.44
N ASP A 305 8.73 1.29 20.50
CA ASP A 305 8.57 2.18 19.35
C ASP A 305 7.07 2.34 19.07
N ASP A 306 6.56 3.58 19.16
CA ASP A 306 5.11 3.85 19.04
C ASP A 306 4.56 3.49 17.65
N PHE A 307 5.37 3.65 16.60
CA PHE A 307 4.99 3.32 15.23
C PHE A 307 4.76 1.81 15.08
N PHE A 308 5.72 0.99 15.52
CA PHE A 308 5.58 -0.47 15.49
C PHE A 308 4.55 -0.99 16.50
N ASN A 309 4.43 -0.34 17.66
CA ASN A 309 3.42 -0.70 18.67
C ASN A 309 2.00 -0.54 18.13
N ASP A 310 1.66 0.61 17.53
CA ASP A 310 0.32 0.80 16.98
C ASP A 310 0.07 -0.07 15.74
N TRP A 311 1.10 -0.32 14.93
CA TRP A 311 1.03 -1.28 13.84
C TRP A 311 0.69 -2.69 14.34
N ALA A 312 1.40 -3.18 15.36
CA ALA A 312 1.16 -4.48 15.98
C ALA A 312 -0.21 -4.55 16.65
N LYS A 313 -0.62 -3.49 17.36
CA LYS A 313 -1.95 -3.39 17.99
C LYS A 313 -3.08 -3.44 16.96
N MET A 314 -2.89 -2.89 15.77
CA MET A 314 -3.89 -2.98 14.69
C MET A 314 -4.07 -4.42 14.19
N LEU A 315 -2.98 -5.19 14.07
CA LEU A 315 -3.03 -6.61 13.71
C LEU A 315 -3.59 -7.45 14.87
N TYR A 316 -3.18 -7.15 16.11
CA TYR A 316 -3.71 -7.75 17.33
C TYR A 316 -5.23 -7.57 17.45
N ARG A 317 -5.74 -6.36 17.20
CA ARG A 317 -7.18 -6.06 17.25
C ARG A 317 -7.96 -6.95 16.29
N PHE A 318 -7.45 -7.17 15.08
CA PHE A 318 -8.12 -8.02 14.10
C PHE A 318 -8.12 -9.50 14.50
N ASN A 319 -6.99 -9.98 15.02
CA ASN A 319 -6.79 -11.38 15.33
C ASN A 319 -7.38 -11.78 16.69
N ILE A 320 -7.08 -11.03 17.75
CA ILE A 320 -7.30 -11.43 19.15
C ILE A 320 -8.51 -10.72 19.75
N ASP A 321 -8.54 -9.38 19.75
CA ASP A 321 -9.57 -8.58 20.43
C ASP A 321 -10.11 -7.46 19.54
N LYS A 322 -11.27 -7.70 18.92
CA LYS A 322 -11.92 -6.73 18.02
C LYS A 322 -12.35 -5.44 18.73
N ASN A 323 -12.46 -5.44 20.06
CA ASN A 323 -12.86 -4.27 20.84
C ASN A 323 -11.66 -3.46 21.34
N PHE A 324 -10.44 -3.92 21.09
CA PHE A 324 -9.24 -3.20 21.47
C PHE A 324 -9.18 -1.80 20.82
N ASN A 325 -9.00 -0.76 21.64
CA ASN A 325 -9.05 0.65 21.23
C ASN A 325 -7.95 1.52 21.86
N LYS A 326 -6.94 0.93 22.49
CA LYS A 326 -5.85 1.68 23.14
C LYS A 326 -4.67 1.87 22.18
N PHE A 327 -4.56 3.04 21.58
CA PHE A 327 -3.52 3.40 20.61
C PHE A 327 -2.77 4.65 21.05
N THR A 328 -1.52 4.79 20.63
CA THR A 328 -0.76 6.03 20.78
C THR A 328 -1.32 7.10 19.83
N ASN A 329 -1.74 6.69 18.63
CA ASN A 329 -2.38 7.57 17.65
C ASN A 329 -3.84 7.92 18.05
N PRO A 330 -4.14 9.19 18.37
CA PRO A 330 -5.45 9.62 18.84
C PRO A 330 -6.55 9.48 17.78
N ILE A 331 -6.20 9.50 16.49
CA ILE A 331 -7.16 9.32 15.39
C ILE A 331 -7.71 7.88 15.42
N LEU A 332 -6.84 6.89 15.67
CA LEU A 332 -7.26 5.49 15.83
C LEU A 332 -8.15 5.31 17.06
N VAL A 333 -7.78 5.93 18.20
CA VAL A 333 -8.61 5.91 19.41
C VAL A 333 -10.01 6.47 19.10
N ASN A 334 -10.10 7.66 18.51
CA ASN A 334 -11.36 8.30 18.19
C ASN A 334 -12.22 7.45 17.24
N LEU A 335 -11.64 6.92 16.16
CA LEU A 335 -12.35 6.08 15.21
C LEU A 335 -12.89 4.79 15.83
N LEU A 336 -12.15 4.19 16.77
CA LEU A 336 -12.50 2.91 17.36
C LEU A 336 -13.41 3.05 18.59
N SER A 337 -13.40 4.19 19.28
CA SER A 337 -14.34 4.50 20.37
C SER A 337 -15.76 4.76 19.88
N HIS A 338 -15.94 5.19 18.63
CA HIS A 338 -17.25 5.54 18.06
C HIS A 338 -17.82 4.46 17.12
N ASN A 339 -17.05 3.42 16.81
CA ASN A 339 -17.46 2.29 15.96
C ASN A 339 -17.55 0.99 16.78
N THR A 340 -18.53 0.89 17.68
CA THR A 340 -18.83 -0.38 18.38
C THR A 340 -19.67 -1.34 17.52
N ASP A 341 -20.30 -0.87 16.44
CA ASP A 341 -21.12 -1.69 15.55
C ASP A 341 -20.83 -1.36 14.08
N GLY A 342 -20.30 -2.30 13.28
CA GLY A 342 -20.47 -2.18 11.81
C GLY A 342 -19.32 -2.53 10.87
N TYR A 343 -18.21 -3.12 11.32
CA TYR A 343 -17.22 -3.70 10.40
C TYR A 343 -17.17 -5.22 10.51
N THR A 344 -18.31 -5.87 10.26
CA THR A 344 -18.32 -7.29 9.90
C THR A 344 -17.82 -7.42 8.46
N THR A 345 -16.79 -8.24 8.28
CA THR A 345 -16.15 -8.56 6.99
C THR A 345 -17.04 -9.38 6.05
N GLU A 346 -18.35 -9.48 6.29
CA GLU A 346 -19.21 -10.48 5.64
C GLU A 346 -20.44 -9.96 4.89
N GLN A 347 -20.65 -8.65 4.75
CA GLN A 347 -21.74 -8.16 3.90
C GLN A 347 -21.33 -6.98 3.00
N ARG A 348 -20.76 -7.29 1.83
CA ARG A 348 -20.83 -6.43 0.64
C ARG A 348 -20.92 -7.28 -0.64
N PRO A 349 -21.65 -6.81 -1.68
CA PRO A 349 -22.40 -7.65 -2.61
C PRO A 349 -21.56 -8.68 -3.36
N THR A 350 -22.18 -9.84 -3.54
CA THR A 350 -21.77 -10.91 -4.42
C THR A 350 -21.87 -10.45 -5.87
N HIS A 351 -20.76 -10.03 -6.46
CA HIS A 351 -20.62 -10.07 -7.91
C HIS A 351 -19.27 -10.69 -8.26
N THR A 352 -19.38 -11.86 -8.88
CA THR A 352 -18.33 -12.59 -9.56
C THR A 352 -17.90 -11.79 -10.78
N ALA A 353 -16.71 -11.20 -10.73
CA ALA A 353 -15.96 -10.90 -11.95
C ALA A 353 -15.37 -12.25 -12.41
N LYS A 354 -15.80 -12.71 -13.58
CA LYS A 354 -15.14 -13.79 -14.32
C LYS A 354 -14.01 -13.19 -15.15
#